data_AF-A0A965RNR9-F1
#
_entry.id   AF-A0A965RNR9-F1
#
_cell.length_a   1.000
_cell.length_b   1.000
_cell.length_c   1.000
_cell.angle_alpha   90.00
_cell.angle_beta   90.00
_cell.angle_gamma   90.00
#
_symmetry.space_group_name_H-M   'P 1'
#
loop_
_entity.id
_entity.type
_entity.pdbx_description
1 polymer ?
#
loop_
_entity_poly.entity_id
_entity_poly.type
_entity_poly.pdbx_seq_one_letter_code
_entity_poly.pdbx_strand_id
1 'polypeptide(L)'
;MNETEIIDICREAIMVMLRLAGPLLLAGLILGVIISILQAVTQIQEMTVSFVPKLLVIFLLTLWLMPFMLNDLGQFTNQLMDRVVTGAPAGVI
;
A
#
# COMPACT_ATOMS: atom_id res chain seq x y z
N MET A 1 6.09 26.43 8.57
CA MET A 1 6.43 25.44 7.53
C MET A 1 7.80 25.76 6.97
N ASN A 2 8.82 25.08 7.48
CA ASN A 2 10.19 25.18 6.97
C ASN A 2 10.41 24.12 5.87
N GLU A 3 11.40 24.29 4.99
CA GLU A 3 11.70 23.35 3.89
C GLU A 3 11.94 21.91 4.41
N THR A 4 12.58 21.78 5.57
CA THR A 4 12.81 20.50 6.25
C THR A 4 11.50 19.78 6.63
N GLU A 5 10.51 20.54 7.07
CA GLU A 5 9.22 20.02 7.54
C GLU A 5 8.41 19.42 6.38
N ILE A 6 8.52 20.04 5.19
CA ILE A 6 7.94 19.52 3.95
C ILE A 6 8.61 18.20 3.55
N ILE A 7 9.95 18.13 3.62
CA ILE A 7 10.70 16.90 3.31
C ILE A 7 10.31 15.77 4.26
N ASP A 8 10.14 16.05 5.54
CA ASP A 8 9.74 15.06 6.54
C ASP A 8 8.33 14.52 6.27
N ILE A 9 7.36 15.38 5.94
CA ILE A 9 6.01 14.96 5.53
C ILE A 9 6.07 14.06 4.29
N CYS A 10 6.85 14.43 3.28
CA CYS A 10 7.01 13.63 2.07
C CYS A 10 7.62 12.25 2.37
N ARG A 11 8.65 12.20 3.22
CA ARG A 11 9.29 10.94 3.62
C ARG A 11 8.30 10.03 4.35
N GLU A 12 7.52 10.60 5.26
CA GLU A 12 6.51 9.87 6.02
C GLU A 12 5.40 9.32 5.11
N ALA A 13 4.92 10.14 4.17
CA ALA A 13 3.94 9.72 3.16
C ALA A 13 4.46 8.53 2.31
N ILE A 14 5.72 8.58 1.88
CA ILE A 14 6.35 7.47 1.13
C ILE A 14 6.44 6.21 2.00
N MET A 15 6.82 6.34 3.28
CA MET A 15 6.90 5.20 4.19
C MET A 15 5.53 4.55 4.44
N VAL A 16 4.48 5.35 4.58
CA VAL A 16 3.10 4.87 4.69
C VAL A 16 2.70 4.17 3.40
N MET A 17 2.90 4.78 2.22
CA MET A 17 2.64 4.14 0.92
C MET A 17 3.36 2.79 0.80
N LEU A 18 4.63 2.71 1.20
CA LEU A 18 5.43 1.49 1.10
C LEU A 18 4.90 0.39 2.04
N ARG A 19 4.44 0.74 3.25
CA ARG A 19 3.80 -0.21 4.17
C ARG A 19 2.46 -0.73 3.65
N LEU A 20 1.68 0.13 3.01
CA LEU A 20 0.39 -0.24 2.42
C LEU A 20 0.59 -1.12 1.16
N ALA A 21 1.46 -0.71 0.24
CA ALA A 21 1.67 -1.39 -1.03
C ALA A 21 2.58 -2.62 -0.91
N GLY A 22 3.55 -2.61 0.00
CA GLY A 22 4.56 -3.66 0.17
C GLY A 22 4.02 -5.09 0.23
N PRO A 23 3.11 -5.42 1.18
CA PRO A 23 2.55 -6.77 1.27
C PRO A 23 1.71 -7.15 0.05
N LEU A 24 0.99 -6.19 -0.54
CA LEU A 24 0.18 -6.41 -1.74
C LEU A 24 1.05 -6.73 -2.97
N LEU A 25 2.14 -5.98 -3.15
CA LEU A 25 3.09 -6.17 -4.23
C LEU A 25 3.85 -7.50 -4.10
N LEU A 26 4.30 -7.85 -2.89
CA LEU A 26 4.99 -9.11 -2.63
C LEU A 26 4.08 -10.31 -2.96
N ALA A 27 2.83 -10.28 -2.48
CA ALA A 27 1.86 -11.33 -2.78
C ALA A 27 1.55 -11.40 -4.28
N GLY A 28 1.37 -10.25 -4.94
CA GLY A 28 1.16 -10.17 -6.38
C GLY A 28 2.33 -10.72 -7.20
N LEU A 29 3.56 -10.48 -6.75
CA LEU A 29 4.79 -11.03 -7.35
C LEU A 29 4.80 -12.56 -7.24
N ILE A 30 4.66 -13.10 -6.02
CA ILE A 30 4.68 -14.54 -5.75
C ILE A 30 3.60 -15.24 -6.58
N LEU A 31 2.38 -14.71 -6.54
CA LEU A 31 1.26 -15.28 -7.28
C LEU A 31 1.45 -15.17 -8.79
N GLY A 32 2.01 -14.05 -9.27
CA GLY A 32 2.34 -13.86 -10.67
C GLY A 32 3.30 -14.92 -11.20
N VAL A 33 4.33 -15.26 -10.40
CA VAL A 33 5.28 -16.33 -10.73
C VAL A 33 4.63 -17.71 -10.69
N ILE A 34 3.82 -18.01 -9.67
CA ILE A 34 3.13 -19.30 -9.57
C ILE A 34 2.22 -19.52 -10.78
N ILE A 35 1.41 -18.52 -11.13
CA ILE A 35 0.47 -18.62 -12.24
C ILE A 35 1.23 -18.73 -13.57
N SER A 36 2.33 -17.98 -13.78
CA SER A 36 3.08 -18.06 -15.04
C SER A 36 3.70 -19.44 -15.27
N ILE A 37 4.17 -20.10 -14.20
CA ILE A 37 4.67 -21.48 -14.27
C ILE A 37 3.53 -22.45 -14.60
N LEU A 38 2.37 -22.33 -13.94
CA LEU A 38 1.22 -23.19 -14.22
C LEU A 38 0.73 -23.04 -15.66
N GLN A 39 0.71 -21.82 -16.19
CA GLN A 39 0.37 -21.56 -17.59
C GLN A 39 1.40 -22.17 -18.55
N ALA A 40 2.68 -22.08 -18.23
CA ALA A 40 3.75 -22.67 -19.06
C ALA A 40 3.68 -24.21 -19.08
N VAL A 41 3.47 -24.85 -17.92
CA VAL A 41 3.43 -26.32 -17.79
C VAL A 41 2.18 -26.92 -18.43
N THR A 42 1.03 -26.24 -18.36
CA THR A 42 -0.23 -26.74 -18.94
C THR A 42 -0.41 -26.37 -20.41
N GLN A 43 0.46 -25.52 -20.97
CA GLN A 43 0.36 -24.98 -22.33
C GLN A 43 -0.93 -24.17 -22.61
N ILE A 44 -1.72 -23.83 -21.59
CA ILE A 44 -2.94 -23.02 -21.71
C ILE A 44 -2.58 -21.55 -21.49
N GLN A 45 -2.50 -20.78 -22.58
CA GLN A 45 -2.21 -19.34 -22.58
C GLN A 45 -3.47 -18.47 -22.79
N GLU A 46 -4.62 -18.95 -22.31
CA GLU A 46 -5.86 -18.19 -22.36
C GLU A 46 -5.85 -17.07 -21.31
N MET A 47 -6.05 -15.82 -21.75
CA MET A 47 -5.94 -14.63 -20.91
C MET A 47 -6.90 -14.64 -19.71
N THR A 48 -8.06 -15.30 -19.83
CA THR A 48 -9.08 -15.40 -18.78
C THR A 48 -8.69 -16.33 -17.64
N VAL A 49 -7.93 -17.41 -17.92
CA VAL A 49 -7.57 -18.44 -16.94
C VAL A 49 -6.53 -17.93 -15.92
N SER A 50 -5.60 -17.07 -16.33
CA SER A 50 -4.69 -16.40 -15.37
C SER A 50 -5.35 -15.25 -14.61
N PHE A 51 -6.34 -14.61 -15.21
CA PHE A 51 -6.91 -13.39 -14.65
C PHE A 51 -7.75 -13.68 -13.39
N VAL A 52 -8.63 -14.68 -13.45
CA VAL A 52 -9.58 -14.97 -12.36
C VAL A 52 -8.90 -15.37 -11.04
N PRO A 53 -7.96 -16.34 -11.01
CA PRO A 53 -7.28 -16.72 -9.78
C PRO A 53 -6.47 -15.56 -9.19
N LYS A 54 -5.81 -14.77 -10.05
CA LYS A 54 -5.03 -13.59 -9.62
C LYS A 54 -5.91 -12.55 -8.93
N LEU A 55 -7.08 -12.25 -9.50
CA LEU A 55 -8.04 -11.31 -8.93
C LEU A 55 -8.55 -11.79 -7.57
N LEU A 56 -8.98 -13.05 -7.46
CA LEU A 56 -9.52 -13.60 -6.21
C LEU A 56 -8.51 -13.51 -5.07
N VAL A 57 -7.25 -13.87 -5.32
CA VAL A 57 -6.22 -13.81 -4.27
C VAL A 57 -5.93 -12.36 -3.87
N ILE A 58 -5.76 -11.43 -4.80
CA ILE A 58 -5.54 -10.01 -4.48
C ILE A 58 -6.74 -9.43 -3.72
N PHE A 59 -7.96 -9.82 -4.10
CA PHE A 59 -9.18 -9.39 -3.41
C PHE A 59 -9.21 -9.88 -1.96
N LEU A 60 -8.99 -11.17 -1.74
CA LEU A 60 -8.95 -11.75 -0.38
C LEU A 60 -7.82 -11.14 0.46
N LEU A 61 -6.64 -10.95 -0.13
CA LEU A 61 -5.49 -10.35 0.55
C LEU A 61 -5.79 -8.90 0.94
N THR A 62 -6.40 -8.12 0.04
CA THR A 62 -6.83 -6.74 0.32
C THR A 62 -7.87 -6.71 1.43
N LEU A 63 -8.88 -7.58 1.41
CA LEU A 63 -9.87 -7.66 2.48
C LEU A 63 -9.23 -7.97 3.83
N TRP A 64 -8.23 -8.85 3.84
CA TRP A 64 -7.53 -9.22 5.06
C TRP A 64 -6.61 -8.10 5.60
N LEU A 65 -5.93 -7.37 4.70
CA LEU A 65 -5.05 -6.25 5.06
C LEU A 65 -5.79 -4.94 5.28
N MET A 66 -7.04 -4.82 4.83
CA MET A 66 -7.87 -3.61 4.92
C MET A 66 -7.84 -2.93 6.30
N PRO A 67 -8.11 -3.61 7.43
CA PRO A 67 -8.13 -2.95 8.74
C PRO A 67 -6.78 -2.34 9.12
N PHE A 68 -5.68 -3.00 8.75
CA PHE A 68 -4.32 -2.50 8.98
C PHE A 68 -4.03 -1.26 8.11
N MET A 69 -4.36 -1.33 6.81
CA MET A 69 -4.16 -0.21 5.88
C MET A 69 -4.97 1.02 6.27
N LEU A 70 -6.22 0.84 6.71
CA LEU A 70 -7.07 1.92 7.19
C LEU A 70 -6.55 2.53 8.49
N ASN A 71 -5.98 1.72 9.39
CA ASN A 71 -5.38 2.22 10.62
C ASN A 71 -4.15 3.11 10.33
N ASP A 72 -3.22 2.62 9.51
CA ASP A 72 -2.02 3.37 9.13
C ASP A 72 -2.37 4.67 8.39
N LEU A 73 -3.29 4.62 7.43
CA LEU A 73 -3.72 5.81 6.68
C LEU A 73 -4.47 6.80 7.58
N GLY A 74 -5.31 6.30 8.50
CA GLY A 74 -6.01 7.11 9.48
C GLY A 74 -5.04 7.82 10.44
N GLN A 75 -4.03 7.12 10.94
CA GLN A 75 -2.98 7.73 11.78
C GLN A 75 -2.22 8.83 11.03
N PHE A 76 -1.79 8.55 9.80
CA PHE A 76 -1.11 9.55 8.96
C PHE A 76 -1.99 10.78 8.71
N THR A 77 -3.28 10.57 8.42
CA THR A 77 -4.24 11.66 8.21
C THR A 77 -4.42 12.52 9.45
N ASN A 78 -4.56 11.90 10.63
CA ASN A 78 -4.67 12.63 11.89
C ASN A 78 -3.42 13.45 12.19
N GLN A 79 -2.23 12.88 12.01
CA GLN A 79 -0.97 13.61 12.16
C GLN A 79 -0.87 14.80 11.20
N LEU A 80 -1.34 14.63 9.97
CA LEU A 80 -1.35 15.71 8.98
C LEU A 80 -2.34 16.82 9.38
N MET A 81 -3.53 16.46 9.89
CA MET A 81 -4.51 17.41 10.38
C MET A 81 -4.02 18.16 11.62
N ASP A 82 -3.34 17.49 12.55
CA ASP A 82 -2.71 18.12 13.71
C ASP A 82 -1.67 19.16 13.26
N ARG A 83 -0.82 18.82 12.27
CA ARG A 83 0.16 19.76 11.70
C ARG A 83 -0.50 20.96 11.03
N VAL A 84 -1.63 20.78 10.35
CA VAL A 84 -2.40 21.86 9.69
C VAL A 84 -3.08 22.77 10.71
N VAL A 85 -3.76 22.21 11.71
CA VAL A 85 -4.47 22.97 12.75
C VAL A 85 -3.49 23.76 13.61
N THR A 86 -2.33 23.17 13.91
CA THR A 86 -1.35 23.84 14.77
C THR A 86 -0.75 25.07 14.09
N GLY A 87 -0.55 25.07 12.75
CA GLY A 87 -0.33 26.24 11.88
C GLY A 87 0.76 27.28 12.25
N ALA A 88 1.39 27.17 13.42
CA ALA A 88 2.02 28.26 14.12
C ALA A 88 3.32 27.75 14.76
N PRO A 89 4.35 28.59 14.82
CA PRO A 89 5.73 28.20 15.13
C PRO A 89 5.83 27.41 16.43
N ALA A 90 6.66 26.37 16.42
CA ALA A 90 7.15 25.69 17.61
C ALA A 90 7.64 26.73 18.63
N GLY A 91 6.91 26.93 19.74
CA GLY A 91 7.28 27.92 20.73
C GLY A 91 6.26 28.31 21.81
N VAL A 92 5.06 27.74 21.89
CA VAL A 92 4.17 27.93 23.06
C VAL A 92 3.48 26.60 23.42
N ILE A 93 4.23 25.73 24.08
CA ILE A 93 3.79 25.07 25.31
C ILE A 93 4.98 25.15 26.27
#